data_AF-A0A081R8G1-F1
#
_entry.id   AF-A0A081R8G1-F1
#
_cell.length_a   1.000
_cell.length_b   1.000
_cell.length_c   1.000
_cell.angle_alpha   90.00
_cell.angle_beta   90.00
_cell.angle_gamma   90.00
#
_symmetry.space_group_name_H-M   'P 1'
#
loop_
_entity.id
_entity.type
_entity.pdbx_description
1 polymer ?
#
loop_
_entity_poly.entity_id
_entity_poly.type
_entity_poly.pdbx_seq_one_letter_code
_entity_poly.pdbx_strand_id
1 'polypeptide(L)'
;MNEVTGAMVAVKSDRALGRREALLAAAAEVFFEQGYAATSIDAIIERVGGSKRNIYNEFGSKEGMFTALVSKFAEDVLSSLRRVDI
;
A
#
# COMPACT_ATOMS: atom_id res chain seq x y z
N MET A 1 -32.57 7.80 -10.45
CA MET A 1 -32.24 6.79 -9.41
C MET A 1 -30.90 6.07 -9.66
N ASN A 2 -29.83 6.77 -10.07
CA ASN A 2 -28.51 6.12 -10.32
C ASN A 2 -27.32 6.77 -9.58
N GLU A 3 -27.54 7.86 -8.84
CA GLU A 3 -26.47 8.65 -8.21
C GLU A 3 -26.01 8.05 -6.86
N VAL A 4 -26.92 7.42 -6.11
CA VAL A 4 -26.64 6.88 -4.77
C VAL A 4 -25.67 5.68 -4.83
N THR A 5 -25.72 4.88 -5.90
CA THR A 5 -24.82 3.73 -6.10
C THR A 5 -23.39 4.17 -6.42
N GLY A 6 -23.21 5.25 -7.19
CA GLY A 6 -21.89 5.77 -7.55
C GLY A 6 -21.11 6.33 -6.37
N ALA A 7 -21.78 7.09 -5.49
CA ALA A 7 -21.15 7.66 -4.29
C ALA A 7 -20.68 6.57 -3.29
N MET A 8 -21.44 5.50 -3.13
CA MET A 8 -21.09 4.42 -2.20
C MET A 8 -19.91 3.57 -2.70
N VAL A 9 -19.76 3.41 -4.02
CA VAL A 9 -18.61 2.75 -4.65
C VAL A 9 -17.35 3.61 -4.53
N ALA A 10 -17.46 4.92 -4.77
CA ALA A 10 -16.34 5.87 -4.62
C ALA A 10 -15.80 5.91 -3.18
N VAL A 11 -16.67 6.01 -2.18
CA VAL A 11 -16.26 6.04 -0.76
C VAL A 11 -15.58 4.73 -0.30
N LYS A 12 -16.01 3.58 -0.84
CA LYS A 12 -15.36 2.29 -0.56
C LYS A 12 -13.97 2.21 -1.20
N SER A 13 -13.83 2.74 -2.41
CA SER A 13 -12.56 2.88 -3.14
C SER A 13 -11.58 3.75 -2.34
N ASP A 14 -11.99 4.94 -1.90
CA ASP A 14 -11.10 5.86 -1.18
C ASP A 14 -10.61 5.29 0.15
N ARG A 15 -11.50 4.62 0.90
CA ARG A 15 -11.11 3.89 2.11
C ARG A 15 -10.17 2.72 1.82
N ALA A 16 -10.36 2.03 0.70
CA ALA A 16 -9.46 0.96 0.29
C ALA A 16 -8.08 1.49 -0.12
N LEU A 17 -8.03 2.63 -0.82
CA LEU A 17 -6.80 3.32 -1.19
C LEU A 17 -6.02 3.79 0.04
N GLY A 18 -6.69 4.49 0.98
CA GLY A 18 -6.04 4.93 2.22
C GLY A 18 -5.51 3.77 3.07
N ARG A 19 -6.25 2.64 3.13
CA ARG A 19 -5.76 1.43 3.80
C ARG A 19 -4.53 0.84 3.10
N ARG A 20 -4.53 0.82 1.77
CA ARG A 20 -3.40 0.32 0.98
C ARG A 20 -2.14 1.17 1.21
N GLU A 21 -2.29 2.49 1.24
CA GLU A 21 -1.19 3.41 1.52
C GLU A 21 -0.62 3.24 2.92
N ALA A 22 -1.49 3.16 3.94
CA ALA A 22 -1.06 2.92 5.32
C ALA A 22 -0.28 1.60 5.47
N LEU A 23 -0.72 0.56 4.77
CA LEU A 23 -0.06 -0.74 4.79
C LEU A 23 1.30 -0.71 4.08
N LEU A 24 1.42 -0.02 2.94
CA LEU A 24 2.70 0.16 2.27
C LEU A 24 3.67 1.00 3.10
N ALA A 25 3.19 2.04 3.79
CA ALA A 25 4.02 2.87 4.67
C ALA A 25 4.62 2.04 5.81
N ALA A 26 3.80 1.25 6.51
CA ALA A 26 4.30 0.42 7.59
C ALA A 26 5.15 -0.76 7.10
N ALA A 27 4.85 -1.33 5.94
CA ALA A 27 5.74 -2.31 5.31
C ALA A 27 7.12 -1.71 5.02
N ALA A 28 7.18 -0.44 4.58
CA ALA A 28 8.42 0.27 4.34
C ALA A 28 9.25 0.40 5.63
N GLU A 29 8.64 0.81 6.74
CA GLU A 29 9.33 0.90 8.04
C GLU A 29 9.97 -0.43 8.43
N VAL A 30 9.22 -1.54 8.35
CA VAL A 30 9.74 -2.86 8.71
C VAL A 30 10.87 -3.30 7.78
N PHE A 31 10.71 -3.11 6.46
CA PHE A 31 11.76 -3.44 5.51
C PHE A 31 13.03 -2.61 5.71
N PHE A 32 12.91 -1.32 6.08
CA PHE A 32 14.07 -0.46 6.34
C PHE A 32 14.76 -0.78 7.67
N GLU A 33 14.00 -1.14 8.71
CA GLU A 33 14.56 -1.49 10.01
C GLU A 33 15.25 -2.85 10.02
N GLN A 34 14.65 -3.86 9.37
CA GLN A 34 15.10 -5.25 9.46
C GLN A 34 15.85 -5.72 8.21
N GLY A 35 15.73 -4.98 7.10
CA GLY A 35 16.20 -5.41 5.79
C GLY A 35 15.25 -6.42 5.14
N TYR A 36 15.20 -6.40 3.79
CA TYR A 36 14.28 -7.25 3.03
C TYR A 36 14.35 -8.71 3.45
N ALA A 37 15.53 -9.33 3.52
CA ALA A 37 15.67 -10.76 3.79
C ALA A 37 15.08 -11.20 5.15
N ALA A 38 15.28 -10.39 6.21
CA ALA A 38 14.86 -10.74 7.56
C ALA A 38 13.36 -10.51 7.84
N THR A 39 12.68 -9.70 7.01
CA THR A 39 11.26 -9.40 7.19
C THR A 39 10.35 -10.51 6.68
N SER A 40 9.28 -10.86 7.43
CA SER A 40 8.17 -11.68 6.93
C SER A 40 6.91 -10.84 6.74
N ILE A 41 5.97 -11.30 5.89
CA ILE A 41 4.65 -10.66 5.80
C ILE A 41 3.93 -10.69 7.15
N ASP A 42 4.10 -11.76 7.93
CA ASP A 42 3.50 -11.88 9.25
C ASP A 42 4.02 -10.83 10.24
N ALA A 43 5.32 -10.55 10.24
CA ALA A 43 5.91 -9.50 11.07
C ALA A 43 5.38 -8.10 10.68
N ILE A 44 5.11 -7.88 9.38
CA ILE A 44 4.46 -6.65 8.93
C ILE A 44 3.02 -6.60 9.45
N ILE A 45 2.23 -7.67 9.27
CA ILE A 45 0.84 -7.76 9.75
C ILE A 45 0.73 -7.46 11.25
N GLU A 46 1.63 -7.99 12.06
CA GLU A 46 1.64 -7.76 13.52
C GLU A 46 1.83 -6.28 13.87
N ARG A 47 2.56 -5.53 13.05
CA ARG A 47 2.86 -4.11 13.31
C ARG A 47 1.77 -3.16 12.83
N VAL A 48 1.18 -3.41 11.67
CA VAL A 48 0.15 -2.52 11.07
C VAL A 48 -1.27 -2.92 11.44
N GLY A 49 -1.47 -4.16 11.87
CA GLY A 49 -2.78 -4.78 11.98
C GLY A 49 -3.40 -5.12 10.62
N GLY A 50 -4.69 -5.47 10.64
CA GLY A 50 -5.39 -6.01 9.48
C GLY A 50 -5.42 -7.53 9.46
N SER A 51 -6.18 -8.11 8.51
CA SER A 51 -6.27 -9.56 8.41
C SER A 51 -5.22 -10.11 7.46
N LYS A 52 -4.59 -11.22 7.86
CA LYS A 52 -3.64 -11.98 7.03
C LYS A 52 -4.22 -12.24 5.64
N ARG A 53 -5.49 -12.65 5.56
CA ARG A 53 -6.22 -12.85 4.30
C ARG A 53 -6.23 -11.61 3.40
N ASN A 54 -6.52 -10.42 3.94
CA ASN A 54 -6.58 -9.21 3.12
C ASN A 54 -5.22 -8.82 2.56
N ILE A 55 -4.14 -9.05 3.32
CA ILE A 55 -2.79 -8.67 2.92
C ILE A 55 -2.27 -9.63 1.85
N TYR A 56 -2.48 -10.93 2.02
CA TYR A 56 -2.17 -11.91 0.98
C TYR A 56 -3.04 -11.72 -0.28
N ASN A 57 -4.32 -11.35 -0.15
CA ASN A 57 -5.16 -11.05 -1.31
C ASN A 57 -4.70 -9.81 -2.08
N GLU A 58 -4.19 -8.79 -1.38
CA GLU A 58 -3.74 -7.54 -1.98
C GLU A 58 -2.39 -7.69 -2.68
N PHE A 59 -1.42 -8.37 -2.05
CA PHE A 59 -0.04 -8.39 -2.51
C PHE A 59 0.44 -9.76 -3.00
N GLY A 60 -0.25 -10.84 -2.67
CA GLY A 60 0.11 -12.22 -3.03
C GLY A 60 1.30 -12.77 -2.27
N SER A 61 2.42 -12.05 -2.23
CA SER A 61 3.67 -12.46 -1.60
C SER A 61 4.46 -11.28 -1.05
N LYS A 62 5.57 -11.57 -0.35
CA LYS A 62 6.51 -10.57 0.15
C LYS A 62 7.14 -9.78 -0.99
N GLU A 63 7.50 -10.48 -2.08
CA GLU A 63 8.00 -9.89 -3.33
C GLU A 63 6.94 -8.97 -3.94
N GLY A 64 5.67 -9.39 -3.96
CA GLY A 64 4.58 -8.57 -4.49
C GLY A 64 4.35 -7.31 -3.66
N MET A 65 4.40 -7.41 -2.34
CA MET A 65 4.31 -6.25 -1.44
C MET A 65 5.49 -5.29 -1.64
N PHE A 66 6.71 -5.82 -1.73
CA PHE A 66 7.90 -5.02 -1.96
C PHE A 66 7.88 -4.33 -3.33
N THR A 67 7.42 -5.05 -4.38
CA THR A 67 7.25 -4.47 -5.72
C THR A 67 6.26 -3.32 -5.69
N ALA A 68 5.09 -3.49 -5.05
CA ALA A 68 4.10 -2.45 -4.91
C ALA A 68 4.63 -1.22 -4.15
N LEU A 69 5.46 -1.44 -3.12
CA LEU A 69 6.12 -0.37 -2.38
C LEU A 69 7.09 0.43 -3.28
N VAL A 70 7.97 -0.25 -4.01
CA VAL A 70 8.96 0.39 -4.90
C VAL A 70 8.25 1.15 -6.02
N SER A 71 7.21 0.57 -6.62
CA SER A 71 6.40 1.24 -7.65
C SER A 71 5.76 2.52 -7.12
N LYS A 72 5.19 2.48 -5.91
CA LYS A 72 4.61 3.67 -5.27
C LYS A 72 5.68 4.77 -5.10
N PHE A 73 6.84 4.43 -4.55
CA PHE A 73 7.90 5.42 -4.36
C PHE A 73 8.40 6.01 -5.69
N ALA A 74 8.55 5.18 -6.72
CA ALA A 74 8.92 5.67 -8.05
C ALA A 74 7.87 6.67 -8.57
N GLU A 75 6.58 6.36 -8.42
CA GLU A 75 5.50 7.24 -8.84
C GLU A 75 5.43 8.54 -8.03
N ASP A 76 5.65 8.50 -6.71
CA ASP A 76 5.73 9.68 -5.85
C ASP A 76 6.87 10.62 -6.27
N VAL A 77 8.05 10.05 -6.56
CA VAL A 77 9.22 10.79 -7.05
C VAL A 77 8.95 11.41 -8.41
N LEU A 78 8.45 10.63 -9.37
CA LEU A 78 8.12 11.13 -10.71
C LEU A 78 7.05 12.22 -10.68
N SER A 79 6.04 12.06 -9.82
CA SER A 79 4.98 13.06 -9.63
C SER A 79 5.50 14.35 -9.03
N SER A 80 6.50 14.26 -8.15
CA SER A 80 7.17 15.42 -7.56
C SER A 80 7.99 16.17 -8.60
N LEU A 81 8.69 15.46 -9.50
CA LEU A 81 9.45 16.08 -10.59
C LEU A 81 8.55 16.79 -11.61
N ARG A 82 7.41 16.21 -11.97
CA ARG A 82 6.42 16.82 -12.89
C ARG A 82 5.78 18.10 -12.35
N ARG A 83 5.91 18.39 -11.06
CA ARG A 83 5.47 19.66 -10.45
C ARG A 83 6.51 20.78 -10.59
N VAL A 84 7.73 20.46 -11.00
CA VAL A 84 8.88 21.37 -11.07
C VAL A 84 9.15 21.82 -12.52
N ASP A 85 8.27 21.54 -13.47
CA ASP A 85 8.38 22.09 -14.83
C ASP A 85 8.39 23.64 -14.79
N ILE A 86 9.58 24.21 -15.00
CA ILE A 86 9.89 25.64 -15.29
C ILE A 86 9.77 25.85 -16.79
#